data_AF-A0A354UNM2-F1
#
_entry.id   AF-A0A354UNM2-F1
#
_cell.length_a   1.000
_cell.length_b   1.000
_cell.length_c   1.000
_cell.angle_alpha   90.00
_cell.angle_beta   90.00
_cell.angle_gamma   90.00
#
_symmetry.space_group_name_H-M   'P 1'
#
loop_
_entity.id
_entity.type
_entity.pdbx_description
1 polymer ?
#
loop_
_entity_poly.entity_id
_entity_poly.type
_entity_poly.pdbx_seq_one_letter_code
_entity_poly.pdbx_strand_id
1 'polypeptide(L)'
;MQNNLIKLRKEKGLSQEELADKLSVSRQAISKWERGESLPDTDNLIRLAKLYGVSIDEIVGINQEKTETETATAAYASDGEKEQTQESVSEKEQPKTEESGKKEYTKRNIVMDSICGAYVILTTVAMLIWGFVFNGWLLSWTLFITIPVFISIFESIRKKKVAVFNFPCVVVFIYCFLGMSKGLWHPLWVMFVSIPLFYVIANAIDSKNETTDKD
;
A
#
# COMPACT_ATOMS: atom_id res chain seq x y z
N MET A 1 -21.94 -3.84 -9.84
CA MET A 1 -21.91 -2.65 -8.99
C MET A 1 -21.94 -1.33 -9.77
N GLN A 2 -20.96 -1.05 -10.63
CA GLN A 2 -20.80 0.22 -11.37
C GLN A 2 -22.12 0.77 -11.99
N ASN A 3 -22.87 -0.08 -12.70
CA ASN A 3 -24.10 0.36 -13.37
C ASN A 3 -25.27 0.61 -12.42
N ASN A 4 -25.28 0.01 -11.22
CA ASN A 4 -26.40 0.15 -10.28
C ASN A 4 -26.25 1.40 -9.42
N LEU A 5 -25.04 1.71 -8.96
CA LEU A 5 -24.78 2.91 -8.15
C LEU A 5 -25.08 4.20 -8.94
N ILE A 6 -24.71 4.25 -10.23
CA ILE A 6 -25.02 5.38 -11.11
C ILE A 6 -26.53 5.54 -11.31
N LYS A 7 -27.28 4.44 -11.43
CA LYS A 7 -28.74 4.46 -11.58
C LYS A 7 -29.40 5.01 -10.32
N LEU A 8 -29.06 4.46 -9.14
CA LEU A 8 -29.60 4.89 -7.85
C LEU A 8 -29.32 6.37 -7.58
N ARG A 9 -28.11 6.86 -7.92
CA ARG A 9 -27.77 8.27 -7.81
C ARG A 9 -28.64 9.16 -8.71
N LYS A 10 -28.85 8.76 -9.97
CA LYS A 10 -29.68 9.50 -10.93
C LYS A 10 -31.16 9.50 -10.55
N GLU A 11 -31.67 8.40 -10.01
CA GLU A 11 -33.06 8.31 -9.52
C GLU A 11 -33.34 9.27 -8.35
N LYS A 12 -32.34 9.51 -7.49
CA LYS A 12 -32.41 10.50 -6.41
C LYS A 12 -32.02 11.91 -6.84
N GLY A 13 -31.63 12.12 -8.11
CA GLY A 13 -31.23 13.43 -8.65
C GLY A 13 -29.95 14.00 -8.04
N LEU A 14 -29.09 13.17 -7.43
CA LEU A 14 -27.90 13.62 -6.71
C LEU A 14 -26.69 13.77 -7.64
N SER A 15 -25.88 14.81 -7.43
CA SER A 15 -24.52 14.91 -7.99
C SER A 15 -23.54 13.99 -7.25
N GLN A 16 -22.37 13.73 -7.85
CA GLN A 16 -21.33 12.92 -7.19
C GLN A 16 -20.81 13.60 -5.92
N GLU A 17 -20.74 14.93 -5.94
CA GLU A 17 -20.38 15.80 -4.81
C GLU A 17 -21.40 15.68 -3.67
N GLU A 18 -22.70 15.84 -3.95
CA GLU A 18 -23.73 15.75 -2.92
C GLU A 18 -23.84 14.34 -2.31
N LEU A 19 -23.57 13.30 -3.10
CA LEU A 19 -23.50 11.92 -2.59
C LEU A 19 -22.28 11.74 -1.68
N ALA A 20 -21.15 12.32 -2.04
CA ALA A 20 -19.92 12.29 -1.26
C ALA A 20 -20.11 12.99 0.10
N ASP A 21 -20.76 14.15 0.10
CA ASP A 21 -21.07 14.92 1.31
C ASP A 21 -21.99 14.13 2.26
N LYS A 22 -23.04 13.49 1.72
CA LYS A 22 -23.98 12.67 2.51
C LYS A 22 -23.34 11.42 3.11
N LEU A 23 -22.31 10.87 2.46
CA LEU A 23 -21.59 9.69 2.92
C LEU A 23 -20.32 10.03 3.72
N SER A 24 -19.97 11.32 3.82
CA SER A 24 -18.73 11.80 4.45
C SER A 24 -17.47 11.18 3.84
N VAL A 25 -17.47 10.99 2.51
CA VAL A 25 -16.34 10.47 1.74
C VAL A 25 -15.91 11.48 0.69
N SER A 26 -14.73 11.29 0.07
CA SER A 26 -14.31 12.17 -1.01
C SER A 26 -15.11 11.92 -2.29
N ARG A 27 -15.38 12.97 -3.07
CA ARG A 27 -15.97 12.84 -4.41
C ARG A 27 -15.20 11.85 -5.30
N GLN A 28 -13.88 11.81 -5.14
CA GLN A 28 -13.01 10.86 -5.85
C GLN A 28 -13.35 9.40 -5.51
N ALA A 29 -13.68 9.09 -4.25
CA ALA A 29 -14.10 7.76 -3.84
C ALA A 29 -15.40 7.34 -4.55
N ILE A 30 -16.42 8.20 -4.56
CA ILE A 30 -17.68 7.97 -5.31
C ILE A 30 -17.39 7.71 -6.79
N SER A 31 -16.53 8.55 -7.38
CA SER A 31 -16.15 8.44 -8.79
C SER A 31 -15.46 7.09 -9.09
N LYS A 32 -14.59 6.61 -8.20
CA LYS A 32 -13.92 5.30 -8.33
C LYS A 32 -14.91 4.14 -8.15
N TRP A 33 -15.89 4.26 -7.25
CA TRP A 33 -16.95 3.24 -7.06
C TRP A 33 -17.87 3.14 -8.28
N GLU A 34 -18.28 4.29 -8.84
CA GLU A 34 -19.06 4.37 -10.08
C GLU A 34 -18.27 3.88 -11.30
N ARG A 35 -16.93 3.93 -11.28
CA ARG A 35 -16.09 3.37 -12.34
C ARG A 35 -15.70 1.90 -12.15
N GLY A 36 -16.01 1.30 -10.99
CA GLY A 36 -15.59 -0.06 -10.65
C GLY A 36 -14.09 -0.19 -10.36
N GLU A 37 -13.38 0.93 -10.16
CA GLU A 37 -11.94 0.96 -9.85
C GLU A 37 -11.67 0.63 -8.37
N SER A 38 -12.67 0.79 -7.50
CA SER A 38 -12.60 0.41 -6.09
C SER A 38 -13.99 0.02 -5.57
N LEU A 39 -14.01 -0.80 -4.51
CA LEU A 39 -15.22 -1.19 -3.80
C LEU A 39 -15.40 -0.29 -2.58
N PRO A 40 -16.64 0.11 -2.21
CA PRO A 40 -16.86 0.78 -0.94
C PRO A 40 -16.62 -0.19 0.20
N ASP A 41 -16.12 0.34 1.31
CA ASP A 41 -16.00 -0.41 2.57
C ASP A 41 -17.39 -0.78 3.12
N THR A 42 -17.43 -1.76 4.02
CA THR A 42 -18.65 -2.31 4.62
C THR A 42 -19.52 -1.21 5.26
N ASP A 43 -18.90 -0.25 5.96
CA ASP A 43 -19.63 0.89 6.55
C ASP A 43 -20.28 1.77 5.47
N ASN A 44 -19.56 2.03 4.37
CA ASN A 44 -20.08 2.80 3.24
C ASN A 44 -21.20 2.07 2.50
N LEU A 45 -21.11 0.74 2.37
CA LEU A 45 -22.19 -0.09 1.82
C LEU A 45 -23.46 -0.01 2.67
N ILE A 46 -23.33 -0.08 4.00
CA ILE A 46 -24.47 0.06 4.92
C ILE A 46 -25.09 1.46 4.79
N ARG A 47 -24.28 2.51 4.70
CA ARG A 47 -24.76 3.89 4.51
C ARG A 47 -25.44 4.08 3.15
N LEU A 48 -24.88 3.51 2.09
CA LEU A 48 -25.49 3.52 0.75
C LEU A 48 -26.84 2.80 0.76
N ALA A 49 -26.93 1.63 1.40
CA ALA A 49 -28.16 0.86 1.55
C ALA A 49 -29.23 1.68 2.29
N LYS A 50 -28.86 2.34 3.40
CA LYS A 50 -29.77 3.24 4.14
C LYS A 50 -30.19 4.46 3.33
N LEU A 51 -29.29 5.05 2.56
CA LEU A 51 -29.55 6.27 1.78
C LEU A 51 -30.52 6.01 0.62
N TYR A 52 -30.35 4.88 -0.06
CA TYR A 52 -31.15 4.50 -1.21
C TYR A 52 -32.37 3.63 -0.86
N GLY A 53 -32.41 3.02 0.33
CA GLY A 53 -33.49 2.15 0.77
C GLY A 53 -33.47 0.77 0.10
N VAL A 54 -32.30 0.32 -0.34
CA VAL A 54 -32.10 -0.94 -1.09
C VAL A 54 -31.16 -1.87 -0.30
N SER A 55 -31.18 -3.16 -0.61
CA SER A 55 -30.24 -4.11 -0.01
C SER A 55 -28.81 -3.89 -0.53
N ILE A 56 -27.82 -4.35 0.23
CA ILE A 56 -26.41 -4.30 -0.19
C ILE A 56 -26.22 -5.14 -1.46
N ASP A 57 -26.93 -6.26 -1.58
CA ASP A 57 -26.89 -7.14 -2.75
C ASP A 57 -27.33 -6.41 -4.04
N GLU A 58 -28.36 -5.56 -3.94
CA GLU A 58 -28.87 -4.75 -5.03
C GLU A 58 -27.85 -3.67 -5.48
N ILE A 59 -27.13 -3.08 -4.52
CA ILE A 59 -26.05 -2.11 -4.77
C ILE A 59 -24.88 -2.77 -5.51
N VAL A 60 -24.46 -3.95 -5.04
CA VAL A 60 -23.34 -4.69 -5.65
C VAL A 60 -23.74 -5.30 -6.99
N GLY A 61 -25.04 -5.49 -7.24
CA GLY A 61 -25.57 -6.04 -8.49
C GLY A 61 -25.40 -7.56 -8.56
N ILE A 62 -25.50 -8.21 -7.40
CA ILE A 62 -25.66 -9.66 -7.32
C ILE A 62 -27.11 -9.92 -7.71
N ASN A 63 -27.37 -10.08 -9.02
CA ASN A 63 -28.62 -10.64 -9.48
C ASN A 63 -28.67 -12.07 -8.99
N GLN A 64 -29.30 -12.30 -7.84
CA GLN A 64 -29.83 -13.62 -7.54
C GLN A 64 -30.85 -13.93 -8.63
N GLU A 65 -30.56 -14.96 -9.43
CA GLU A 65 -31.63 -15.76 -10.00
C GLU A 65 -32.63 -16.02 -8.88
N LYS A 66 -33.88 -15.63 -9.13
CA LYS A 66 -35.01 -15.89 -8.26
C LYS A 66 -34.91 -17.30 -7.67
N THR A 67 -34.89 -17.40 -6.35
CA THR A 67 -35.65 -18.43 -5.66
C THR A 67 -36.51 -17.73 -4.64
N GLU A 68 -37.78 -17.59 -5.00
CA GLU A 68 -38.86 -17.24 -4.10
C GLU A 68 -38.96 -18.34 -3.04
N THR A 69 -38.69 -18.06 -1.76
CA THR A 69 -39.42 -18.66 -0.62
C THR A 69 -39.27 -17.79 0.64
N GLU A 70 -40.37 -17.10 0.96
CA GLU A 70 -40.98 -16.90 2.28
C GLU A 70 -40.30 -16.04 3.39
N THR A 71 -40.87 -14.84 3.52
CA THR A 71 -41.61 -14.31 4.71
C THR A 71 -41.05 -14.45 6.14
N ALA A 72 -40.81 -13.27 6.73
CA ALA A 72 -40.99 -12.88 8.13
C ALA A 72 -40.18 -13.60 9.23
N THR A 73 -39.38 -12.81 9.95
CA THR A 73 -39.53 -12.68 11.41
C THR A 73 -38.94 -11.37 11.91
N ALA A 74 -39.77 -10.63 12.62
CA ALA A 74 -39.40 -9.47 13.41
C ALA A 74 -38.65 -9.88 14.69
N ALA A 75 -37.87 -8.93 15.20
CA ALA A 75 -37.51 -8.72 16.61
C ALA A 75 -36.69 -9.80 17.33
N TYR A 76 -35.40 -9.52 17.58
CA TYR A 76 -34.75 -9.83 18.86
C TYR A 76 -33.67 -8.76 19.16
N ALA A 77 -33.98 -7.87 20.09
CA ALA A 77 -32.99 -7.29 20.97
C ALA A 77 -32.70 -8.33 22.07
N SER A 78 -31.43 -8.60 22.39
CA SER A 78 -30.98 -8.92 23.75
C SER A 78 -29.45 -8.99 23.79
N ASP A 79 -28.93 -8.28 24.78
CA ASP A 79 -27.65 -8.44 25.45
C ASP A 79 -27.20 -9.90 25.67
N GLY A 80 -25.88 -10.08 25.86
CA GLY A 80 -25.33 -11.20 26.63
C GLY A 80 -24.03 -11.82 26.12
N GLU A 81 -22.92 -11.10 26.33
CA GLU A 81 -21.64 -11.59 26.89
C GLU A 81 -21.21 -13.07 26.71
N LYS A 82 -20.07 -13.32 26.03
CA LYS A 82 -18.76 -13.70 26.64
C LYS A 82 -17.75 -14.27 25.62
N GLU A 83 -16.49 -13.83 25.83
CA GLU A 83 -15.20 -14.49 25.53
C GLU A 83 -14.88 -14.79 24.05
N GLN A 84 -13.68 -14.56 23.53
CA GLN A 84 -12.35 -14.60 24.12
C GLN A 84 -11.34 -13.94 23.17
N THR A 85 -10.31 -13.35 23.77
CA THR A 85 -8.98 -12.99 23.26
C THR A 85 -8.51 -13.72 22.00
N GLN A 86 -8.09 -12.98 20.97
CA GLN A 86 -6.81 -13.29 20.32
C GLN A 86 -6.17 -12.10 19.62
N GLU A 87 -5.03 -11.72 20.19
CA GLU A 87 -3.90 -11.04 19.57
C GLU A 87 -3.53 -11.70 18.24
N SER A 88 -3.64 -10.94 17.14
CA SER A 88 -2.64 -10.95 16.07
C SER A 88 -2.85 -9.71 15.21
N VAL A 89 -1.96 -8.74 15.42
CA VAL A 89 -1.68 -7.67 14.49
C VAL A 89 -1.08 -8.34 13.25
N SER A 90 -1.93 -8.76 12.32
CA SER A 90 -1.53 -9.06 10.94
C SER A 90 -1.58 -7.75 10.17
N GLU A 91 -0.41 -7.13 10.10
CA GLU A 91 0.14 -6.56 8.87
C GLU A 91 -0.72 -6.79 7.63
N LYS A 92 -1.36 -5.72 7.15
CA LYS A 92 -1.77 -5.57 5.75
C LYS A 92 -1.85 -4.08 5.40
N GLU A 93 -0.71 -3.60 4.93
CA GLU A 93 -0.58 -2.93 3.63
C GLU A 93 -1.58 -1.80 3.31
N GLN A 94 -1.09 -0.56 3.44
CA GLN A 94 -1.55 0.61 2.67
C GLN A 94 -0.34 1.24 1.97
N PRO A 95 -0.49 2.05 0.91
CA PRO A 95 -1.48 2.01 -0.17
C PRO A 95 -0.82 2.16 -1.58
N LYS A 96 -1.43 1.58 -2.62
CA LYS A 96 -1.14 1.93 -4.03
C LYS A 96 -1.75 3.30 -4.34
N THR A 97 -0.90 4.28 -4.62
CA THR A 97 -1.30 5.58 -5.22
C THR A 97 -1.04 5.56 -6.73
N GLU A 98 -2.16 5.46 -7.45
CA GLU A 98 -2.57 6.24 -8.63
C GLU A 98 -1.69 6.26 -9.89
N GLU A 99 -2.27 5.61 -10.92
CA GLU A 99 -2.03 5.79 -12.34
C GLU A 99 -2.30 7.25 -12.79
N SER A 100 -1.28 7.94 -13.31
CA SER A 100 -1.49 9.01 -14.30
C SER A 100 -0.26 9.13 -15.19
N GLY A 101 -0.37 8.61 -16.42
CA GLY A 101 0.70 8.66 -17.43
C GLY A 101 0.51 7.68 -18.59
N LYS A 102 -0.72 7.37 -18.99
CA LYS A 102 -1.08 6.10 -19.66
C LYS A 102 -0.66 5.93 -21.15
N LYS A 103 0.28 6.71 -21.73
CA LYS A 103 0.69 6.51 -23.14
C LYS A 103 2.18 6.62 -23.50
N GLU A 104 3.07 7.03 -22.59
CA GLU A 104 4.54 7.04 -22.83
C GLU A 104 5.31 6.18 -21.79
N TYR A 105 4.56 5.31 -21.11
CA TYR A 105 4.95 4.59 -19.88
C TYR A 105 5.16 3.08 -20.09
N THR A 106 5.23 2.61 -21.34
CA THR A 106 5.23 1.16 -21.63
C THR A 106 6.63 0.61 -21.91
N LYS A 107 7.51 1.31 -22.63
CA LYS A 107 8.88 0.80 -22.91
C LYS A 107 9.87 1.04 -21.77
N ARG A 108 9.80 2.22 -21.12
CA ARG A 108 10.75 2.61 -20.06
C ARG A 108 10.57 1.79 -18.78
N ASN A 109 9.34 1.39 -18.46
CA ASN A 109 9.09 0.56 -17.27
C ASN A 109 9.49 -0.90 -17.47
N ILE A 110 9.32 -1.47 -18.67
CA ILE A 110 9.76 -2.85 -18.94
C ILE A 110 11.29 -2.99 -18.82
N VAL A 111 12.07 -2.07 -19.38
CA VAL A 111 13.54 -2.09 -19.24
C VAL A 111 13.95 -1.95 -17.77
N MET A 112 13.20 -1.18 -16.99
CA MET A 112 13.52 -0.90 -15.60
C MET A 112 13.10 -2.03 -14.65
N ASP A 113 11.98 -2.68 -14.92
CA ASP A 113 11.56 -3.91 -14.26
C ASP A 113 12.54 -5.04 -14.60
N SER A 114 13.08 -5.03 -15.83
CA SER A 114 14.16 -5.94 -16.24
C SER A 114 15.48 -5.67 -15.51
N ILE A 115 15.85 -4.41 -15.27
CA ILE A 115 17.04 -4.05 -14.48
C ILE A 115 16.88 -4.48 -13.02
N CYS A 116 15.70 -4.26 -12.43
CA CYS A 116 15.40 -4.69 -11.08
C CYS A 116 15.44 -6.23 -10.95
N GLY A 117 14.79 -6.93 -11.89
CA GLY A 117 14.84 -8.39 -11.96
C GLY A 117 16.26 -8.92 -12.17
N ALA A 118 17.04 -8.30 -13.07
CA ALA A 118 18.43 -8.65 -13.33
C ALA A 118 19.31 -8.45 -12.09
N TYR A 119 19.10 -7.39 -11.31
CA TYR A 119 19.81 -7.17 -10.06
C TYR A 119 19.49 -8.24 -9.02
N VAL A 120 18.23 -8.67 -8.88
CA VAL A 120 17.84 -9.77 -7.97
C VAL A 120 18.49 -11.09 -8.41
N ILE A 121 18.48 -11.40 -9.71
CA ILE A 121 19.11 -12.60 -10.24
C ILE A 121 20.64 -12.55 -10.05
N LEU A 122 21.27 -11.40 -10.30
CA LEU A 122 22.71 -11.22 -10.12
C LEU A 122 23.11 -11.35 -8.64
N THR A 123 22.36 -10.73 -7.74
CA THR A 123 22.63 -10.77 -6.29
C THR A 123 22.41 -12.17 -5.71
N THR A 124 21.38 -12.88 -6.14
CA THR A 124 21.15 -14.28 -5.73
C THR A 124 22.24 -15.21 -6.24
N VAL A 125 22.70 -15.05 -7.49
CA VAL A 125 23.84 -15.83 -8.01
C VAL A 125 25.13 -15.50 -7.25
N ALA A 126 25.42 -14.22 -7.01
CA ALA A 126 26.59 -13.80 -6.23
C ALA A 126 26.57 -14.36 -4.80
N MET A 127 25.40 -14.37 -4.15
CA MET A 127 25.18 -14.94 -2.82
C MET A 127 25.46 -16.45 -2.80
N LEU A 128 25.01 -17.19 -3.81
CA LEU A 128 25.25 -18.63 -3.94
C LEU A 128 26.73 -18.94 -4.18
N ILE A 129 27.39 -18.17 -5.04
CA ILE A 129 28.83 -18.32 -5.28
C ILE A 129 29.60 -18.05 -3.98
N TRP A 130 29.27 -16.99 -3.24
CA TRP A 130 29.92 -16.67 -1.97
C TRP A 130 29.65 -17.74 -0.89
N GLY A 131 28.43 -18.27 -0.85
CA GLY A 131 28.04 -19.33 0.08
C GLY A 131 28.74 -20.67 -0.19
N PHE A 132 28.75 -21.13 -1.45
CA PHE A 132 29.33 -22.43 -1.80
C PHE A 132 30.86 -22.42 -1.91
N VAL A 133 31.46 -21.34 -2.41
CA VAL A 133 32.91 -21.28 -2.64
C VAL A 133 33.66 -20.93 -1.35
N PHE A 134 33.10 -20.02 -0.54
CA PHE A 134 33.79 -19.49 0.65
C PHE A 134 33.16 -19.96 1.98
N ASN A 135 32.15 -20.84 1.94
CA ASN A 135 31.34 -21.22 3.12
C ASN A 135 30.77 -20.00 3.86
N GLY A 136 30.62 -18.87 3.17
CA GLY A 136 30.31 -17.57 3.73
C GLY A 136 28.82 -17.32 3.93
N TRP A 137 28.06 -18.35 4.32
CA TRP A 137 26.60 -18.28 4.44
C TRP A 137 26.14 -17.15 5.36
N LEU A 138 26.82 -16.93 6.48
CA LEU A 138 26.49 -15.86 7.44
C LEU A 138 26.53 -14.46 6.80
N LEU A 139 27.55 -14.19 5.98
CA LEU A 139 27.69 -12.91 5.27
C LEU A 139 26.67 -12.80 4.14
N SER A 140 26.38 -13.91 3.46
CA SER A 140 25.39 -13.97 2.37
C SER A 140 24.00 -13.51 2.79
N TRP A 141 23.57 -13.71 4.05
CA TRP A 141 22.28 -13.20 4.54
C TRP A 141 22.18 -11.67 4.52
N THR A 142 23.29 -10.94 4.63
CA THR A 142 23.26 -9.47 4.55
C THR A 142 22.98 -8.95 3.14
N LEU A 143 23.26 -9.75 2.11
CA LEU A 143 22.92 -9.41 0.73
C LEU A 143 21.41 -9.38 0.50
N PHE A 144 20.63 -10.14 1.27
CA PHE A 144 19.18 -10.08 1.18
C PHE A 144 18.63 -8.70 1.55
N ILE A 145 19.25 -8.05 2.54
CA ILE A 145 18.87 -6.70 3.00
C ILE A 145 19.21 -5.63 1.96
N THR A 146 20.14 -5.89 1.05
CA THR A 146 20.46 -4.94 -0.03
C THR A 146 19.40 -4.88 -1.13
N ILE A 147 18.54 -5.89 -1.23
CA ILE A 147 17.49 -5.96 -2.27
C ILE A 147 16.46 -4.82 -2.09
N PRO A 148 15.82 -4.64 -0.91
CA PRO A 148 14.93 -3.51 -0.67
C PRO A 148 15.63 -2.15 -0.82
N VAL A 149 16.89 -2.05 -0.36
CA VAL A 149 17.68 -0.82 -0.47
C VAL A 149 17.83 -0.41 -1.93
N PHE A 150 18.23 -1.34 -2.78
CA PHE A 150 18.44 -1.08 -4.20
C PHE A 150 17.16 -0.58 -4.87
N ILE A 151 16.01 -1.22 -4.58
CA ILE A 151 14.70 -0.78 -5.09
C ILE A 151 14.41 0.66 -4.65
N SER A 152 14.66 0.99 -3.39
CA SER A 152 14.44 2.34 -2.86
C SER A 152 15.40 3.40 -3.41
N ILE A 153 16.66 3.06 -3.69
CA ILE A 153 17.60 3.98 -4.38
C ILE A 153 17.02 4.34 -5.75
N PHE A 154 16.61 3.33 -6.51
CA PHE A 154 16.06 3.53 -7.86
C PHE A 154 14.75 4.33 -7.85
N GLU A 155 13.89 4.09 -6.86
CA GLU A 155 12.65 4.84 -6.69
C GLU A 155 12.90 6.31 -6.31
N SER A 156 13.89 6.57 -5.46
CA SER A 156 14.29 7.92 -5.06
C SER A 156 14.85 8.74 -6.23
N ILE A 157 15.66 8.11 -7.08
CA ILE A 157 16.19 8.72 -8.30
C ILE A 157 15.05 9.09 -9.26
N ARG A 158 14.03 8.23 -9.38
CA ARG A 158 12.88 8.48 -10.25
C ARG A 158 12.00 9.62 -9.78
N LYS A 159 11.66 9.62 -8.50
CA LYS A 159 10.74 10.62 -7.94
C LYS A 159 11.43 11.96 -7.66
N LYS A 160 12.76 12.03 -7.81
CA LYS A 160 13.61 13.15 -7.35
C LYS A 160 13.33 13.54 -5.89
N LYS A 161 12.88 12.56 -5.10
CA LYS A 161 12.50 12.71 -3.70
C LYS A 161 13.40 11.82 -2.87
N VAL A 162 14.22 12.47 -2.05
CA VAL A 162 15.21 11.82 -1.17
C VAL A 162 14.52 11.20 0.04
N ALA A 163 13.36 11.72 0.46
CA ALA A 163 12.61 11.20 1.61
C ALA A 163 11.97 9.83 1.37
N VAL A 164 11.80 9.42 0.10
CA VAL A 164 11.25 8.10 -0.26
C VAL A 164 12.29 6.98 -0.05
N PHE A 165 13.55 7.34 0.24
CA PHE A 165 14.62 6.39 0.42
C PHE A 165 14.44 5.53 1.68
N ASN A 166 14.57 4.21 1.54
CA ASN A 166 14.54 3.25 2.65
C ASN A 166 15.89 3.20 3.37
N PHE A 167 16.16 4.27 4.11
CA PHE A 167 17.35 4.44 4.92
C PHE A 167 17.51 3.42 6.07
N PRO A 168 16.43 2.98 6.78
CA PRO A 168 16.54 1.96 7.81
C PRO A 168 17.20 0.66 7.33
N CYS A 169 16.85 0.16 6.14
CA CYS A 169 17.48 -1.05 5.60
C CYS A 169 18.98 -0.90 5.34
N VAL A 170 19.45 0.29 4.95
CA VAL A 170 20.88 0.59 4.80
C VAL A 170 21.59 0.54 6.14
N VAL A 171 21.00 1.16 7.16
CA VAL A 171 21.55 1.18 8.52
C VAL A 171 21.66 -0.24 9.07
N VAL A 172 20.61 -1.06 8.89
CA VAL A 172 20.63 -2.47 9.31
C VAL A 172 21.68 -3.27 8.54
N PHE A 173 21.84 -3.05 7.23
CA PHE A 173 22.90 -3.69 6.45
C PHE A 173 24.30 -3.37 7.00
N ILE A 174 24.60 -2.09 7.20
CA ILE A 174 25.90 -1.63 7.73
C ILE A 174 26.13 -2.15 9.15
N TYR A 175 25.09 -2.13 9.98
CA TYR A 175 25.10 -2.65 11.35
C TYR A 175 25.45 -4.14 11.37
N CYS A 176 24.75 -4.95 10.59
CA CYS A 176 25.01 -6.40 10.51
C CYS A 176 26.39 -6.69 9.90
N PHE A 177 26.78 -5.98 8.84
CA PHE A 177 28.08 -6.16 8.19
C PHE A 177 29.25 -5.87 9.14
N LEU A 178 29.20 -4.73 9.86
CA LEU A 178 30.25 -4.35 10.81
C LEU A 178 30.21 -5.16 12.10
N GLY A 179 29.02 -5.54 12.56
CA GLY A 179 28.82 -6.44 13.71
C GLY A 179 29.46 -7.80 13.46
N MET A 180 29.26 -8.38 12.27
CA MET A 180 29.88 -9.66 11.91
C MET A 180 31.36 -9.55 11.54
N SER A 181 31.79 -8.47 10.87
CA SER A 181 33.18 -8.33 10.40
C SER A 181 34.15 -7.92 11.50
N LYS A 182 33.71 -7.11 12.47
CA LYS A 182 34.58 -6.55 13.52
C LYS A 182 34.11 -6.85 14.94
N GLY A 183 33.00 -7.57 15.12
CA GLY A 183 32.44 -7.87 16.44
C GLY A 183 31.90 -6.63 17.18
N LEU A 184 31.77 -5.49 16.51
CA LEU A 184 31.47 -4.19 17.12
C LEU A 184 29.96 -3.98 17.35
N TRP A 185 29.26 -4.90 18.00
CA TRP A 185 27.81 -4.80 18.19
C TRP A 185 27.39 -3.61 19.08
N HIS A 186 28.20 -3.29 20.08
CA HIS A 186 27.84 -2.38 21.16
C HIS A 186 28.03 -0.87 20.91
N PRO A 187 28.96 -0.39 20.05
CA PRO A 187 28.99 1.03 19.67
C PRO A 187 28.11 1.36 18.46
N LEU A 188 27.67 0.34 17.71
CA LEU A 188 27.01 0.53 16.41
C LEU A 188 25.50 0.80 16.48
N TRP A 189 24.85 0.63 17.62
CA TRP A 189 23.45 1.01 17.80
C TRP A 189 23.21 2.52 17.58
N VAL A 190 24.24 3.35 17.78
CA VAL A 190 24.17 4.80 17.53
C VAL A 190 23.76 5.10 16.08
N MET A 191 24.01 4.19 15.13
CA MET A 191 23.57 4.33 13.75
C MET A 191 22.05 4.40 13.62
N PHE A 192 21.27 3.78 14.50
CA PHE A 192 19.80 3.88 14.47
C PHE A 192 19.29 5.28 14.82
N VAL A 193 20.06 6.06 15.60
CA VAL A 193 19.75 7.47 15.89
C VAL A 193 19.89 8.35 14.65
N SER A 194 20.64 7.92 13.64
CA SER A 194 20.73 8.64 12.37
C SER A 194 19.45 8.56 11.53
N ILE A 195 18.55 7.61 11.81
CA ILE A 195 17.34 7.39 11.00
C ILE A 195 16.39 8.60 11.07
N PRO A 196 15.97 9.09 12.25
CA PRO A 196 15.14 10.29 12.33
C PRO A 196 15.84 11.53 11.73
N LEU A 197 17.14 11.67 11.98
CA LEU A 197 17.93 12.80 11.49
C LEU A 197 17.96 12.84 9.95
N PHE A 198 18.15 11.68 9.33
CA PHE A 198 18.14 11.55 7.87
C PHE A 198 16.80 12.01 7.29
N TYR A 199 15.66 11.54 7.82
CA TYR A 199 14.35 11.91 7.28
C TYR A 199 14.02 13.39 7.46
N VAL A 200 14.47 14.02 8.55
CA VAL A 200 14.35 15.48 8.74
C VAL A 200 15.09 16.24 7.63
N ILE A 201 16.33 15.84 7.34
CA ILE A 201 17.15 16.47 6.29
C ILE A 201 16.57 16.17 4.90
N ALA A 202 16.17 14.93 4.65
CA ALA A 202 15.60 14.50 3.38
C ALA A 202 14.31 15.26 3.05
N ASN A 203 13.42 15.43 4.02
CA ASN A 203 12.20 16.23 3.87
C ASN A 203 12.51 17.71 3.60
N ALA A 204 13.55 18.27 4.23
CA ALA A 204 13.98 19.64 3.97
C ALA A 204 14.53 19.83 2.55
N ILE A 205 15.30 18.86 2.03
CA ILE A 205 15.81 18.88 0.66
C ILE A 205 14.65 18.76 -0.34
N ASP A 206 13.72 17.83 -0.10
CA ASP A 206 12.57 17.63 -0.97
C ASP A 206 11.68 18.87 -1.03
N SER A 207 11.49 19.56 0.10
CA SER A 207 10.74 20.84 0.14
C SER A 207 11.39 21.95 -0.70
N LYS A 208 12.72 22.04 -0.73
CA LYS A 208 13.46 23.02 -1.56
C LYS A 208 13.42 22.67 -3.05
N ASN A 209 13.46 21.39 -3.38
CA ASN A 209 13.36 20.94 -4.76
C ASN A 209 11.97 21.24 -5.34
N GLU A 210 10.91 21.16 -4.52
CA GLU A 210 9.55 21.52 -4.94
C GLU A 210 9.34 23.03 -5.12
N THR A 211 10.10 23.89 -4.43
CA THR A 211 10.02 25.36 -4.63
C THR A 211 10.79 25.81 -5.86
N THR A 212 11.95 25.20 -6.16
CA THR A 212 12.80 25.59 -7.29
C THR A 212 12.19 25.25 -8.66
N ASP A 213 11.28 24.26 -8.71
CA ASP A 213 10.56 23.86 -9.94
C ASP A 213 9.35 24.79 -10.25
N LYS A 214 9.03 25.74 -9.36
CA LYS A 214 7.90 26.67 -9.52
C LYS A 214 8.30 28.08 -9.95
N ASP A 215 9.59 28.39 -9.99
CA ASP A 215 10.18 29.67 -10.39
C ASP A 215 10.74 29.61 -11.83
#